data_AF-A0A926HS29-F1
#
_entry.id   AF-A0A926HS29-F1
#
_cell.length_a   1.000
_cell.length_b   1.000
_cell.length_c   1.000
_cell.angle_alpha   90.00
_cell.angle_beta   90.00
_cell.angle_gamma   90.00
#
_symmetry.space_group_name_H-M   'P 1'
#
loop_
_entity.id
_entity.type
_entity.pdbx_description
1 polymer ?
#
loop_
_entity_poly.entity_id
_entity_poly.type
_entity_poly.pdbx_seq_one_letter_code
_entity_poly.pdbx_strand_id
1 'polypeptide(L)'
;MKFPRLQAAAVETGTYTAFGGYRHTPDAGGAQFYEMENLSGRAYPAVSPRPQRGKITALQKPNGLFAKSGICWVDGTKFYHNGVYRGEVSDGKKQFASMGAYVLIFPDKKYYHTVSQEFGSLEASFTTTGQAALTFSDAAGTQYTGQTISAAAPANPSDGDFWADTGSTPNTLRVYSAQNAEWQAVATSHVKISAAGIGALFSAYEGVTISGCKNAAFNGEFVLTACSENAIVVAGVLEEVTAQTDPLTITRTVPDLDFVTESANRLWGCASSTRRIYASQLGNPKSWNAFSGLSTDSYALTVGSDGDFTGVASHLGSVLFFKEDRIHKVYGTKPANYQVTDLCAPGVGKGSEKSLAAVESTLFYQGRDGVYAYEGAMPYRVSEDLGAVRYHSGVGGASGGRYYLSVCAEASFDPYGISGSRKAAGTHLFVYDKRTLLWHREDAVRALGFAYTHGELYFLDADGNLWNTEGNLSLFEGGTAYCDSSVLESPVAWSAETGDLCSGLTERRYLERLQLTAAMEPGATLSVAVSCDSGAWETAASLESNTLRTVAIPLLPKRCRLLRLRISGTGTVRLLALSRQLGEGSERG
;
A
#
# COMPACT_ATOMS: atom_id res chain seq x y z
N MET A 1 54.18 -51.20 36.85
CA MET A 1 54.19 -50.17 35.79
C MET A 1 52.75 -49.73 35.56
N LYS A 2 52.30 -48.60 36.13
CA LYS A 2 50.96 -48.05 35.88
C LYS A 2 51.06 -47.14 34.66
N PHE A 3 50.40 -47.52 33.56
CA PHE A 3 50.28 -46.62 32.41
C PHE A 3 49.54 -45.34 32.85
N PRO A 4 50.00 -44.14 32.46
CA PRO A 4 49.27 -42.92 32.73
C PRO A 4 47.93 -42.99 31.98
N ARG A 5 46.81 -42.86 32.71
CA ARG A 5 45.50 -42.66 32.09
C ARG A 5 45.50 -41.27 31.46
N LEU A 6 45.45 -41.20 30.13
CA LEU A 6 45.12 -39.97 29.42
C LEU A 6 43.75 -39.51 29.91
N GLN A 7 43.71 -38.34 30.54
CA GLN A 7 42.47 -37.66 30.87
C GLN A 7 41.80 -37.31 29.55
N ALA A 8 40.58 -37.82 29.32
CA ALA A 8 39.85 -37.51 28.10
C ALA A 8 39.68 -35.98 28.00
N ALA A 9 40.02 -35.41 26.86
CA ALA A 9 39.80 -33.98 26.61
C ALA A 9 38.30 -33.66 26.80
N ALA A 10 38.00 -32.50 27.38
CA ALA A 10 36.62 -32.07 27.56
C ALA A 10 35.96 -31.90 26.20
N VAL A 11 34.90 -32.66 25.94
CA VAL A 11 34.09 -32.58 24.73
C VAL A 11 32.93 -31.64 25.01
N GLU A 12 32.85 -30.53 24.27
CA GLU A 12 31.72 -29.60 24.35
C GLU A 12 30.72 -29.94 23.24
N THR A 13 29.45 -30.11 23.59
CA THR A 13 28.37 -30.35 22.62
C THR A 13 27.43 -29.16 22.61
N GLY A 14 27.00 -28.75 21.42
CA GLY A 14 26.00 -27.70 21.23
C GLY A 14 25.04 -28.09 20.13
N THR A 15 23.76 -27.82 20.32
CA THR A 15 22.73 -28.10 19.30
C THR A 15 21.94 -26.85 19.03
N TYR A 16 21.89 -26.46 17.76
CA TYR A 16 20.96 -25.45 17.28
C TYR A 16 19.62 -26.13 16.99
N THR A 17 18.57 -25.77 17.72
CA THR A 17 17.18 -26.20 17.47
C THR A 17 16.28 -25.06 17.00
N ALA A 18 16.82 -23.84 16.98
CA ALA A 18 16.15 -22.65 16.47
C ALA A 18 17.01 -22.01 15.38
N PHE A 19 16.46 -21.95 14.17
CA PHE A 19 17.13 -21.34 13.02
C PHE A 19 16.78 -19.85 12.94
N GLY A 20 17.80 -19.02 12.74
CA GLY A 20 17.73 -17.56 12.81
C GLY A 20 17.47 -16.85 11.48
N GLY A 21 16.97 -17.56 10.46
CA GLY A 21 16.60 -16.95 9.18
C GLY A 21 17.78 -16.46 8.33
N TYR A 22 17.48 -15.57 7.40
CA TYR A 22 18.43 -14.90 6.51
C TYR A 22 19.20 -13.82 7.25
N ARG A 23 20.53 -13.88 7.18
CA ARG A 23 21.45 -12.86 7.71
C ARG A 23 22.64 -12.72 6.77
N HIS A 24 22.62 -11.68 5.95
CA HIS A 24 23.64 -11.38 4.95
C HIS A 24 24.75 -10.47 5.52
N THR A 25 25.27 -10.84 6.69
CA THR A 25 26.33 -10.13 7.40
C THR A 25 27.46 -11.10 7.79
N PRO A 26 28.68 -10.63 8.04
CA PRO A 26 29.83 -11.52 8.32
C PRO A 26 29.74 -12.31 9.60
N ASP A 27 28.99 -11.80 10.55
CA ASP A 27 28.75 -12.40 11.86
C ASP A 27 27.60 -13.42 11.82
N ALA A 28 27.07 -13.76 10.64
CA ALA A 28 26.10 -14.83 10.49
C ALA A 28 26.61 -16.10 11.18
N GLY A 29 25.85 -16.57 12.16
CA GLY A 29 26.19 -17.76 12.94
C GLY A 29 25.78 -19.07 12.27
N GLY A 30 26.14 -20.19 12.89
CA GLY A 30 25.83 -21.54 12.40
C GLY A 30 24.34 -21.91 12.29
N ALA A 31 23.47 -21.17 12.98
CA ALA A 31 22.01 -21.35 12.91
C ALA A 31 21.32 -20.32 11.99
N GLN A 32 22.08 -19.42 11.37
CA GLN A 32 21.62 -18.39 10.45
C GLN A 32 22.14 -18.69 9.05
N PHE A 33 21.46 -18.13 8.06
CA PHE A 33 21.75 -18.42 6.65
C PHE A 33 22.24 -17.16 5.95
N TYR A 34 23.48 -17.20 5.45
CA TYR A 34 24.08 -16.12 4.66
C TYR A 34 23.47 -16.01 3.27
N GLU A 35 23.15 -17.15 2.66
CA GLU A 35 22.30 -17.25 1.47
C GLU A 35 21.08 -18.13 1.77
N MET A 36 19.95 -17.77 1.18
CA MET A 36 18.69 -18.48 1.34
C MET A 36 17.85 -18.36 0.08
N GLU A 37 17.19 -19.45 -0.30
CA GLU A 37 16.20 -19.48 -1.36
C GLU A 37 15.06 -20.44 -1.01
N ASN A 38 13.85 -19.95 -1.16
CA ASN A 38 12.55 -20.58 -1.02
C ASN A 38 12.29 -21.19 0.36
N LEU A 39 12.93 -20.65 1.41
CA LEU A 39 12.72 -21.06 2.79
C LEU A 39 11.82 -20.06 3.54
N SER A 40 11.20 -20.55 4.62
CA SER A 40 10.20 -19.84 5.40
C SER A 40 10.29 -20.18 6.89
N GLY A 41 10.01 -19.19 7.74
CA GLY A 41 9.90 -19.33 9.20
C GLY A 41 8.54 -19.84 9.68
N ARG A 42 7.66 -20.30 8.79
CA ARG A 42 6.33 -20.83 9.15
C ARG A 42 6.38 -21.99 10.14
N ALA A 43 7.43 -22.80 10.08
CA ALA A 43 7.66 -23.93 10.98
C ALA A 43 8.56 -23.58 12.19
N TYR A 44 8.80 -22.30 12.48
CA TYR A 44 9.70 -21.87 13.55
C TYR A 44 9.38 -22.60 14.87
N PRO A 45 10.37 -23.16 15.60
CA PRO A 45 11.81 -22.88 15.50
C PRO A 45 12.57 -23.60 14.37
N ALA A 46 11.93 -24.55 13.67
CA ALA A 46 12.46 -25.18 12.47
C ALA A 46 12.34 -24.25 11.25
N VAL A 47 13.12 -24.53 10.21
CA VAL A 47 12.97 -23.88 8.89
C VAL A 47 12.46 -24.91 7.88
N SER A 48 11.54 -24.47 7.01
CA SER A 48 10.98 -25.29 5.94
C SER A 48 10.89 -24.50 4.65
N PRO A 49 10.81 -25.17 3.49
CA PRO A 49 10.44 -24.51 2.25
C PRO A 49 9.09 -23.78 2.37
N ARG A 50 8.92 -22.71 1.60
CA ARG A 50 7.63 -22.05 1.43
C ARG A 50 6.62 -22.99 0.74
N PRO A 51 5.31 -22.78 0.89
CA PRO A 51 4.32 -23.49 0.09
C PRO A 51 4.52 -23.26 -1.42
N GLN A 52 3.99 -24.19 -2.22
CA GLN A 52 3.81 -23.99 -3.66
C GLN A 52 2.80 -22.87 -3.88
N ARG A 53 3.08 -22.00 -4.85
CA ARG A 53 2.16 -20.93 -5.25
C ARG A 53 1.16 -21.42 -6.28
N GLY A 54 -0.02 -20.82 -6.30
CA GLY A 54 -1.05 -21.09 -7.29
C GLY A 54 -1.04 -20.01 -8.36
N LYS A 55 -0.69 -20.33 -9.61
CA LYS A 55 -0.88 -19.38 -10.70
C LYS A 55 -2.37 -19.35 -11.01
N ILE A 56 -2.99 -18.19 -10.85
CA ILE A 56 -4.38 -17.97 -11.20
C ILE A 56 -4.43 -17.78 -12.73
N THR A 57 -3.93 -16.65 -13.21
CA THR A 57 -3.99 -16.27 -14.63
C THR A 57 -2.75 -15.52 -15.07
N ALA A 58 -2.65 -15.19 -16.36
CA ALA A 58 -1.61 -14.35 -16.92
C ALA A 58 -2.25 -13.16 -17.67
N LEU A 59 -1.88 -11.95 -17.24
CA LEU A 59 -2.25 -10.68 -17.86
C LEU A 59 -1.25 -10.38 -18.99
N GLN A 60 -1.72 -9.70 -20.03
CA GLN A 60 -0.86 -9.32 -21.16
C GLN A 60 -0.10 -8.02 -20.88
N LYS A 61 -0.71 -7.09 -20.15
CA LYS A 61 -0.19 -5.77 -19.83
C LYS A 61 -0.59 -5.37 -18.40
N PRO A 62 0.06 -5.95 -17.37
CA PRO A 62 -0.29 -5.74 -15.97
C PRO A 62 -0.11 -4.27 -15.54
N ASN A 63 -1.22 -3.58 -15.29
CA ASN A 63 -1.21 -2.16 -14.92
C ASN A 63 -1.59 -1.90 -13.46
N GLY A 64 -2.18 -2.87 -12.77
CA GLY A 64 -2.49 -2.73 -11.34
C GLY A 64 -3.18 -3.94 -10.74
N LEU A 65 -3.02 -4.11 -9.42
CA LEU A 65 -3.64 -5.14 -8.60
C LEU A 65 -4.15 -4.51 -7.30
N PHE A 66 -5.35 -4.88 -6.86
CA PHE A 66 -5.96 -4.41 -5.62
C PHE A 66 -7.00 -5.42 -5.10
N ALA A 67 -7.49 -5.21 -3.87
CA ALA A 67 -8.54 -6.04 -3.28
C ALA A 67 -9.65 -5.18 -2.66
N LYS A 68 -10.90 -5.50 -3.01
CA LYS A 68 -12.10 -5.01 -2.34
C LYS A 68 -13.27 -5.96 -2.61
N SER A 69 -13.65 -6.72 -1.58
CA SER A 69 -14.68 -7.77 -1.68
C SER A 69 -14.41 -8.75 -2.83
N GLY A 70 -13.14 -9.02 -3.10
CA GLY A 70 -12.67 -9.67 -4.33
C GLY A 70 -11.42 -9.02 -4.89
N ILE A 71 -10.76 -9.72 -5.82
CA ILE A 71 -9.54 -9.23 -6.47
C ILE A 71 -9.93 -8.32 -7.64
N CYS A 72 -9.24 -7.19 -7.73
CA CYS A 72 -9.36 -6.23 -8.83
C CYS A 72 -8.01 -6.13 -9.56
N TRP A 73 -8.03 -6.10 -10.89
CA TRP A 73 -6.82 -5.83 -11.65
C TRP A 73 -7.11 -5.05 -12.92
N VAL A 74 -6.05 -4.47 -13.50
CA VAL A 74 -6.10 -3.82 -14.81
C VAL A 74 -5.11 -4.50 -15.73
N ASP A 75 -5.61 -4.95 -16.89
CA ASP A 75 -4.84 -5.52 -17.98
C ASP A 75 -4.97 -4.62 -19.22
N GLY A 76 -3.91 -3.87 -19.52
CA GLY A 76 -3.92 -2.80 -20.51
C GLY A 76 -4.93 -1.72 -20.12
N THR A 77 -6.00 -1.59 -20.90
CA THR A 77 -7.08 -0.63 -20.66
C THR A 77 -8.25 -1.24 -19.89
N LYS A 78 -8.29 -2.56 -19.70
CA LYS A 78 -9.46 -3.26 -19.16
C LYS A 78 -9.37 -3.43 -17.66
N PHE A 79 -10.37 -2.97 -16.93
CA PHE A 79 -10.53 -3.20 -15.50
C PHE A 79 -11.39 -4.45 -15.25
N TYR A 80 -10.91 -5.33 -14.37
CA TYR A 80 -11.56 -6.56 -13.97
C TYR A 80 -11.83 -6.59 -12.46
N HIS A 81 -12.97 -7.13 -12.08
CA HIS A 81 -13.30 -7.49 -10.69
C HIS A 81 -13.73 -8.96 -10.66
N ASN A 82 -13.01 -9.78 -9.89
CA ASN A 82 -13.20 -11.24 -9.80
C ASN A 82 -13.26 -11.92 -11.19
N GLY A 83 -12.37 -11.54 -12.10
CA GLY A 83 -12.29 -12.12 -13.46
C GLY A 83 -13.30 -11.58 -14.44
N VAL A 84 -14.27 -10.76 -14.01
CA VAL A 84 -15.29 -10.17 -14.88
C VAL A 84 -14.83 -8.78 -15.32
N TYR A 85 -14.88 -8.52 -16.62
CA TYR A 85 -14.63 -7.19 -17.18
C TYR A 85 -15.70 -6.20 -16.69
N ARG A 86 -15.28 -5.04 -16.17
CA ARG A 86 -16.16 -4.03 -15.57
C ARG A 86 -16.09 -2.66 -16.22
N GLY A 87 -15.04 -2.35 -16.98
CA GLY A 87 -14.94 -1.07 -17.66
C GLY A 87 -13.55 -0.80 -18.25
N GLU A 88 -13.44 0.31 -18.98
CA GLU A 88 -12.19 0.79 -19.57
C GLU A 88 -11.55 1.89 -18.73
N VAL A 89 -10.23 1.88 -18.69
CA VAL A 89 -9.32 2.91 -18.18
C VAL A 89 -8.24 3.17 -19.23
N SER A 90 -7.52 4.28 -19.12
CA SER A 90 -6.32 4.53 -19.91
C SER A 90 -5.27 3.45 -19.66
N ASP A 91 -4.39 3.24 -20.63
CA ASP A 91 -3.27 2.34 -20.46
C ASP A 91 -2.16 3.00 -19.61
N GLY A 92 -1.61 2.26 -18.65
CA GLY A 92 -0.57 2.71 -17.74
C GLY A 92 -0.86 2.35 -16.28
N LYS A 93 0.15 2.51 -15.43
CA LYS A 93 0.09 2.12 -14.01
C LYS A 93 -1.12 2.74 -13.31
N LYS A 94 -1.82 1.90 -12.54
CA LYS A 94 -2.96 2.29 -11.73
C LYS A 94 -2.63 2.20 -10.25
N GLN A 95 -3.19 3.14 -9.51
CA GLN A 95 -3.29 3.12 -8.06
C GLN A 95 -4.78 3.05 -7.68
N PHE A 96 -5.06 2.42 -6.54
CA PHE A 96 -6.42 2.16 -6.10
C PHE A 96 -6.62 2.64 -4.67
N ALA A 97 -7.83 3.10 -4.39
CA ALA A 97 -8.32 3.27 -3.02
C ALA A 97 -9.68 2.60 -2.87
N SER A 98 -10.00 2.16 -1.67
CA SER A 98 -11.34 1.68 -1.34
C SER A 98 -12.02 2.63 -0.38
N MET A 99 -13.27 3.00 -0.65
CA MET A 99 -14.09 3.75 0.29
C MET A 99 -15.54 3.24 0.23
N GLY A 100 -16.06 2.73 1.34
CA GLY A 100 -17.37 2.06 1.36
C GLY A 100 -17.40 0.89 0.36
N ALA A 101 -18.34 0.92 -0.59
CA ALA A 101 -18.46 -0.08 -1.66
C ALA A 101 -17.71 0.31 -2.96
N TYR A 102 -17.02 1.46 -2.99
CA TYR A 102 -16.27 1.91 -4.15
C TYR A 102 -14.86 1.35 -4.19
N VAL A 103 -14.44 0.95 -5.39
CA VAL A 103 -13.05 0.84 -5.83
C VAL A 103 -12.77 2.05 -6.70
N LEU A 104 -11.82 2.87 -6.29
CA LEU A 104 -11.50 4.16 -6.90
C LEU A 104 -10.17 4.00 -7.64
N ILE A 105 -10.12 4.40 -8.90
CA ILE A 105 -9.02 4.09 -9.82
C ILE A 105 -8.40 5.40 -10.30
N PHE A 106 -7.12 5.57 -10.00
CA PHE A 106 -6.33 6.74 -10.39
C PHE A 106 -5.15 6.32 -11.29
N PRO A 107 -4.68 7.19 -12.19
CA PRO A 107 -5.04 8.61 -12.35
C PRO A 107 -6.34 8.86 -13.14
N ASP A 108 -7.00 7.81 -13.63
CA ASP A 108 -8.19 7.90 -14.49
C ASP A 108 -9.43 8.55 -13.85
N LYS A 109 -9.43 8.72 -12.51
CA LYS A 109 -10.54 9.26 -11.73
C LYS A 109 -11.84 8.50 -12.02
N LYS A 110 -11.73 7.17 -12.11
CA LYS A 110 -12.85 6.24 -12.31
C LYS A 110 -13.25 5.57 -11.01
N TYR A 111 -14.46 5.04 -10.97
CA TYR A 111 -14.89 4.16 -9.90
C TYR A 111 -15.57 2.91 -10.42
N TYR A 112 -15.48 1.85 -9.64
CA TYR A 112 -16.35 0.68 -9.70
C TYR A 112 -17.06 0.53 -8.37
N HIS A 113 -18.39 0.45 -8.40
CA HIS A 113 -19.20 0.23 -7.20
C HIS A 113 -19.53 -1.27 -7.07
N THR A 114 -18.99 -1.93 -6.05
CA THR A 114 -19.03 -3.40 -5.90
C THR A 114 -20.42 -3.99 -5.69
N VAL A 115 -21.41 -3.19 -5.26
CA VAL A 115 -22.80 -3.66 -5.04
C VAL A 115 -23.67 -3.46 -6.28
N SER A 116 -23.72 -2.24 -6.82
CA SER A 116 -24.50 -1.94 -8.04
C SER A 116 -23.81 -2.41 -9.31
N GLN A 117 -22.53 -2.76 -9.23
CA GLN A 117 -21.65 -3.13 -10.35
C GLN A 117 -21.49 -2.00 -11.39
N GLU A 118 -21.81 -0.77 -11.00
CA GLU A 118 -21.68 0.40 -11.85
C GLU A 118 -20.21 0.80 -11.99
N PHE A 119 -19.80 1.10 -13.21
CA PHE A 119 -18.49 1.68 -13.52
C PHE A 119 -18.70 3.08 -14.08
N GLY A 120 -18.04 4.08 -13.48
CA GLY A 120 -18.30 5.48 -13.80
C GLY A 120 -17.11 6.42 -13.56
N SER A 121 -17.34 7.71 -13.72
CA SER A 121 -16.36 8.78 -13.51
C SER A 121 -16.60 9.50 -12.19
N LEU A 122 -15.52 9.83 -11.48
CA LEU A 122 -15.60 10.72 -10.32
C LEU A 122 -15.89 12.16 -10.75
N GLU A 123 -15.29 12.58 -11.86
CA GLU A 123 -15.54 13.87 -12.48
C GLU A 123 -16.85 13.86 -13.29
N ALA A 124 -17.47 15.03 -13.40
CA ALA A 124 -18.67 15.25 -14.22
C ALA A 124 -18.62 16.64 -14.86
N SER A 125 -19.21 16.77 -16.03
CA SER A 125 -19.41 18.04 -16.72
C SER A 125 -20.77 18.04 -17.37
N PHE A 126 -21.50 19.14 -17.23
CA PHE A 126 -22.78 19.37 -17.89
C PHE A 126 -22.78 20.77 -18.52
N THR A 127 -23.12 20.84 -19.80
CA THR A 127 -23.28 22.11 -20.53
C THR A 127 -24.72 22.26 -21.00
N THR A 128 -25.35 23.37 -20.66
CA THR A 128 -26.74 23.66 -21.04
C THR A 128 -26.87 23.80 -22.55
N THR A 129 -27.89 23.17 -23.14
CA THR A 129 -28.21 23.27 -24.58
C THR A 129 -29.39 24.20 -24.89
N GLY A 130 -30.13 24.59 -23.85
CA GLY A 130 -31.27 25.50 -23.93
C GLY A 130 -31.16 26.64 -22.93
N GLN A 131 -32.28 27.30 -22.65
CA GLN A 131 -32.33 28.42 -21.73
C GLN A 131 -31.98 27.98 -20.29
N ALA A 132 -31.06 28.71 -19.67
CA ALA A 132 -30.78 28.66 -18.24
C ALA A 132 -31.31 29.93 -17.57
N ALA A 133 -32.18 29.78 -16.57
CA ALA A 133 -32.77 30.90 -15.84
C ALA A 133 -32.19 31.00 -14.42
N LEU A 134 -31.78 32.20 -14.03
CA LEU A 134 -31.27 32.52 -12.70
C LEU A 134 -32.32 33.29 -11.92
N THR A 135 -32.75 32.75 -10.80
CA THR A 135 -33.83 33.32 -9.97
C THR A 135 -33.44 33.29 -8.50
N PHE A 136 -33.96 34.23 -7.71
CA PHE A 136 -33.81 34.14 -6.26
C PHE A 136 -34.59 32.96 -5.70
N SER A 137 -34.04 32.28 -4.71
CA SER A 137 -34.70 31.17 -4.03
C SER A 137 -34.33 31.11 -2.55
N ASP A 138 -35.05 30.26 -1.82
CA ASP A 138 -34.55 29.74 -0.56
C ASP A 138 -33.41 28.73 -0.79
N ALA A 139 -32.85 28.22 0.31
CA ALA A 139 -31.78 27.22 0.29
C ALA A 139 -32.21 25.85 -0.27
N ALA A 140 -33.52 25.57 -0.31
CA ALA A 140 -34.09 24.34 -0.85
C ALA A 140 -34.41 24.44 -2.36
N GLY A 141 -34.31 25.63 -2.95
CA GLY A 141 -34.61 25.89 -4.35
C GLY A 141 -36.07 26.25 -4.63
N THR A 142 -36.83 26.63 -3.60
CA THR A 142 -38.14 27.27 -3.75
C THR A 142 -37.91 28.69 -4.25
N GLN A 143 -38.37 28.96 -5.46
CA GLN A 143 -38.18 30.26 -6.09
C GLN A 143 -39.01 31.33 -5.38
N TYR A 144 -38.40 32.49 -5.13
CA TYR A 144 -39.13 33.68 -4.68
C TYR A 144 -39.84 34.34 -5.87
N THR A 145 -41.01 34.91 -5.58
CA THR A 145 -41.84 35.63 -6.56
C THR A 145 -42.06 37.07 -6.12
N GLY A 146 -42.11 38.00 -7.07
CA GLY A 146 -42.45 39.40 -6.80
C GLY A 146 -41.30 40.25 -6.24
N GLN A 147 -40.07 39.72 -6.21
CA GLN A 147 -38.89 40.46 -5.76
C GLN A 147 -38.63 41.70 -6.62
N THR A 148 -38.27 42.78 -5.94
CA THR A 148 -37.81 44.02 -6.56
C THR A 148 -36.29 44.12 -6.51
N ILE A 149 -35.68 44.76 -7.49
CA ILE A 149 -34.22 44.95 -7.55
C ILE A 149 -33.96 46.43 -7.81
N SER A 150 -33.33 47.11 -6.86
CA SER A 150 -33.11 48.56 -6.93
C SER A 150 -32.13 49.02 -5.86
N ALA A 151 -31.48 50.17 -6.11
CA ALA A 151 -30.58 50.78 -5.13
C ALA A 151 -31.33 51.40 -3.94
N ALA A 152 -32.57 51.83 -4.13
CA ALA A 152 -33.44 52.34 -3.08
C ALA A 152 -34.50 51.31 -2.70
N ALA A 153 -34.89 51.30 -1.42
CA ALA A 153 -35.93 50.43 -0.90
C ALA A 153 -37.29 50.73 -1.55
N PRO A 154 -38.10 49.69 -1.87
CA PRO A 154 -39.45 49.87 -2.39
C PRO A 154 -40.36 50.66 -1.44
N ALA A 155 -41.19 51.52 -2.02
CA ALA A 155 -42.23 52.22 -1.28
C ALA A 155 -43.48 51.34 -1.14
N ASN A 156 -44.10 51.33 0.05
CA ASN A 156 -45.29 50.56 0.41
C ASN A 156 -45.14 49.02 0.30
N PRO A 157 -44.14 48.40 0.95
CA PRO A 157 -43.99 46.96 0.96
C PRO A 157 -45.09 46.25 1.76
N SER A 158 -45.41 45.03 1.34
CA SER A 158 -46.22 44.07 2.10
C SER A 158 -45.33 43.16 2.93
N ASP A 159 -45.88 42.57 3.99
CA ASP A 159 -45.15 41.58 4.81
C ASP A 159 -44.67 40.42 3.94
N GLY A 160 -43.38 40.09 4.03
CA GLY A 160 -42.76 39.02 3.25
C GLY A 160 -42.29 39.40 1.84
N ASP A 161 -42.46 40.66 1.41
CA ASP A 161 -41.90 41.12 0.13
C ASP A 161 -40.37 41.03 0.14
N PHE A 162 -39.79 40.66 -1.00
CA PHE A 162 -38.35 40.58 -1.19
C PHE A 162 -37.81 41.77 -1.98
N TRP A 163 -36.66 42.28 -1.57
CA TRP A 163 -35.93 43.35 -2.25
C TRP A 163 -34.43 43.06 -2.30
N ALA A 164 -33.85 43.01 -3.48
CA ALA A 164 -32.41 42.96 -3.67
C ALA A 164 -31.84 44.39 -3.64
N ASP A 165 -31.19 44.73 -2.54
CA ASP A 165 -30.55 46.02 -2.28
C ASP A 165 -29.22 46.10 -3.02
N THR A 166 -29.24 46.74 -4.19
CA THR A 166 -28.03 47.01 -5.00
C THR A 166 -27.36 48.35 -4.65
N GLY A 167 -27.88 49.06 -3.64
CA GLY A 167 -27.28 50.29 -3.11
C GLY A 167 -26.24 50.01 -2.03
N SER A 168 -26.34 48.84 -1.38
CA SER A 168 -25.37 48.32 -0.41
C SER A 168 -24.20 47.59 -1.08
N THR A 169 -23.03 47.60 -0.44
CA THR A 169 -21.85 46.82 -0.90
C THR A 169 -21.34 45.95 0.26
N PRO A 170 -21.42 44.61 0.16
CA PRO A 170 -21.95 43.82 -0.96
C PRO A 170 -23.49 43.92 -1.08
N ASN A 171 -24.02 43.68 -2.29
CA ASN A 171 -25.46 43.61 -2.53
C ASN A 171 -26.10 42.60 -1.58
N THR A 172 -27.29 42.91 -1.06
CA THR A 172 -27.95 42.10 -0.03
C THR A 172 -29.42 41.88 -0.37
N LEU A 173 -29.90 40.63 -0.30
CA LEU A 173 -31.33 40.36 -0.35
C LEU A 173 -31.95 40.70 1.01
N ARG A 174 -33.06 41.42 1.00
CA ARG A 174 -33.83 41.78 2.20
C ARG A 174 -35.27 41.31 2.08
N VAL A 175 -35.89 41.06 3.22
CA VAL A 175 -37.32 40.74 3.36
C VAL A 175 -37.98 41.79 4.25
N TYR A 176 -39.16 42.26 3.87
CA TYR A 176 -39.90 43.23 4.68
C TYR A 176 -40.66 42.54 5.82
N SER A 177 -40.52 43.06 7.03
CA SER A 177 -41.30 42.66 8.20
C SER A 177 -42.30 43.77 8.54
N ALA A 178 -43.59 43.52 8.33
CA ALA A 178 -44.66 44.45 8.71
C ALA A 178 -44.78 44.60 10.24
N GLN A 179 -44.37 43.60 11.01
CA GLN A 179 -44.34 43.66 12.47
C GLN A 179 -43.36 44.74 12.98
N ASN A 180 -42.16 44.80 12.37
CA ASN A 180 -41.10 45.71 12.76
C ASN A 180 -41.05 46.98 11.89
N ALA A 181 -41.89 47.04 10.85
CA ALA A 181 -41.91 48.08 9.83
C ALA A 181 -40.53 48.34 9.17
N GLU A 182 -39.75 47.27 8.98
CA GLU A 182 -38.36 47.37 8.50
C GLU A 182 -38.00 46.30 7.46
N TRP A 183 -36.97 46.61 6.66
CA TRP A 183 -36.34 45.67 5.74
C TRP A 183 -35.19 44.92 6.45
N GLN A 184 -35.37 43.62 6.65
CA GLN A 184 -34.40 42.76 7.31
C GLN A 184 -33.51 42.05 6.30
N ALA A 185 -32.20 42.01 6.55
CA ALA A 185 -31.26 41.30 5.68
C ALA A 185 -31.48 39.79 5.78
N VAL A 186 -31.54 39.13 4.63
CA VAL A 186 -31.53 37.66 4.53
C VAL A 186 -30.09 37.21 4.75
N ALA A 187 -29.85 36.49 5.85
CA ALA A 187 -28.51 36.12 6.30
C ALA A 187 -27.68 35.37 5.23
N THR A 188 -28.32 34.52 4.42
CA THR A 188 -27.68 33.88 3.27
C THR A 188 -28.66 33.83 2.11
N SER A 189 -28.33 34.59 1.06
CA SER A 189 -29.14 34.63 -0.16
C SER A 189 -28.77 33.48 -1.07
N HIS A 190 -29.76 32.94 -1.78
CA HIS A 190 -29.58 31.81 -2.68
C HIS A 190 -30.12 32.13 -4.06
N VAL A 191 -29.46 31.55 -5.05
CA VAL A 191 -29.82 31.65 -6.46
C VAL A 191 -30.03 30.26 -7.02
N LYS A 192 -31.22 30.05 -7.57
CA LYS A 192 -31.59 28.86 -8.33
C LYS A 192 -31.26 29.08 -9.80
N ILE A 193 -30.44 28.19 -10.34
CA ILE A 193 -30.15 28.10 -11.78
C ILE A 193 -30.93 26.92 -12.34
N SER A 194 -31.92 27.20 -13.19
CA SER A 194 -32.82 26.19 -13.75
C SER A 194 -32.53 25.98 -15.24
N ALA A 195 -32.25 24.75 -15.62
CA ALA A 195 -32.14 24.30 -17.02
C ALA A 195 -32.36 22.77 -17.08
N ALA A 196 -32.86 22.26 -18.21
CA ALA A 196 -33.12 20.84 -18.36
C ALA A 196 -31.84 20.00 -18.12
N GLY A 197 -31.89 19.03 -17.20
CA GLY A 197 -30.80 18.11 -16.89
C GLY A 197 -29.62 18.68 -16.09
N ILE A 198 -29.66 19.97 -15.73
CA ILE A 198 -28.52 20.70 -15.14
C ILE A 198 -27.99 20.08 -13.84
N GLY A 199 -28.82 19.41 -13.05
CA GLY A 199 -28.44 18.78 -11.79
C GLY A 199 -28.34 17.26 -11.85
N ALA A 200 -28.56 16.62 -13.00
CA ALA A 200 -28.66 15.16 -13.11
C ALA A 200 -27.38 14.39 -12.73
N LEU A 201 -26.20 15.02 -12.87
CA LEU A 201 -24.89 14.42 -12.55
C LEU A 201 -24.35 14.84 -11.16
N PHE A 202 -25.14 15.61 -10.44
CA PHE A 202 -24.72 16.38 -9.29
C PHE A 202 -25.59 16.08 -8.06
N SER A 203 -25.18 16.55 -6.90
CA SER A 203 -25.87 16.33 -5.62
C SER A 203 -25.72 17.52 -4.70
N ALA A 204 -26.71 17.73 -3.83
CA ALA A 204 -26.64 18.77 -2.82
C ALA A 204 -25.38 18.61 -1.96
N TYR A 205 -24.81 19.73 -1.53
CA TYR A 205 -23.61 19.88 -0.72
C TYR A 205 -22.29 19.52 -1.40
N GLU A 206 -22.26 19.19 -2.69
CA GLU A 206 -21.00 18.99 -3.40
C GLU A 206 -20.42 20.31 -3.94
N GLY A 207 -19.10 20.36 -4.08
CA GLY A 207 -18.40 21.48 -4.71
C GLY A 207 -18.36 21.35 -6.24
N VAL A 208 -18.73 22.42 -6.95
CA VAL A 208 -18.73 22.51 -8.41
C VAL A 208 -18.11 23.82 -8.89
N THR A 209 -17.66 23.86 -10.15
CA THR A 209 -17.27 25.08 -10.83
C THR A 209 -18.31 25.43 -11.88
N ILE A 210 -18.79 26.66 -11.88
CA ILE A 210 -19.70 27.20 -12.89
C ILE A 210 -18.90 28.11 -13.83
N SER A 211 -19.11 27.96 -15.13
CA SER A 211 -18.52 28.83 -16.16
C SER A 211 -19.52 29.13 -17.29
N GLY A 212 -19.30 30.22 -18.03
CA GLY A 212 -20.18 30.65 -19.12
C GLY A 212 -21.46 31.35 -18.66
N CYS A 213 -21.60 31.67 -17.37
CA CYS A 213 -22.69 32.51 -16.89
C CYS A 213 -22.48 33.97 -17.34
N LYS A 214 -23.52 34.62 -17.89
CA LYS A 214 -23.48 36.05 -18.23
C LYS A 214 -23.24 36.92 -17.01
N ASN A 215 -23.81 36.54 -15.88
CA ASN A 215 -23.52 37.18 -14.61
C ASN A 215 -22.16 36.66 -14.11
N ALA A 216 -21.16 37.53 -14.17
CA ALA A 216 -19.78 37.20 -13.81
C ALA A 216 -19.64 36.70 -12.35
N ALA A 217 -20.53 37.12 -11.44
CA ALA A 217 -20.52 36.69 -10.05
C ALA A 217 -20.84 35.20 -9.87
N PHE A 218 -21.42 34.54 -10.89
CA PHE A 218 -21.73 33.11 -10.91
C PHE A 218 -20.76 32.31 -11.78
N ASN A 219 -19.59 32.87 -12.12
CA ASN A 219 -18.47 32.11 -12.69
C ASN A 219 -17.42 31.90 -11.60
N GLY A 220 -17.17 30.65 -11.22
CA GLY A 220 -16.27 30.32 -10.12
C GLY A 220 -16.64 29.01 -9.40
N GLU A 221 -16.04 28.79 -8.24
CA GLU A 221 -16.30 27.63 -7.39
C GLU A 221 -17.47 27.90 -6.44
N PHE A 222 -18.40 26.95 -6.35
CA PHE A 222 -19.59 27.01 -5.50
C PHE A 222 -19.83 25.66 -4.83
N VAL A 223 -20.48 25.70 -3.66
CA VAL A 223 -21.08 24.52 -3.06
C VAL A 223 -22.58 24.56 -3.34
N LEU A 224 -23.10 23.46 -3.88
CA LEU A 224 -24.54 23.33 -4.11
C LEU A 224 -25.27 23.24 -2.78
N THR A 225 -26.27 24.07 -2.56
CA THR A 225 -27.11 24.02 -1.34
C THR A 225 -28.30 23.09 -1.53
N ALA A 226 -28.84 23.05 -2.76
CA ALA A 226 -29.81 22.07 -3.20
C ALA A 226 -29.55 21.69 -4.67
N CYS A 227 -29.99 20.49 -5.05
CA CYS A 227 -29.85 19.96 -6.41
C CYS A 227 -31.08 19.11 -6.74
N SER A 228 -31.62 19.29 -7.95
CA SER A 228 -32.66 18.47 -8.57
C SER A 228 -32.28 18.25 -10.03
N GLU A 229 -32.95 17.33 -10.72
CA GLU A 229 -32.63 17.01 -12.13
C GLU A 229 -32.51 18.26 -13.02
N ASN A 230 -33.40 19.24 -12.85
CA ASN A 230 -33.50 20.43 -13.71
C ASN A 230 -33.14 21.76 -13.02
N ALA A 231 -32.55 21.72 -11.81
CA ALA A 231 -32.09 22.93 -11.14
C ALA A 231 -30.99 22.66 -10.12
N ILE A 232 -30.06 23.62 -10.01
CA ILE A 232 -29.07 23.70 -8.94
C ILE A 232 -29.27 25.01 -8.15
N VAL A 233 -28.83 25.02 -6.89
CA VAL A 233 -28.93 26.21 -6.02
C VAL A 233 -27.58 26.51 -5.40
N VAL A 234 -27.13 27.76 -5.52
CA VAL A 234 -25.87 28.25 -4.94
C VAL A 234 -26.09 29.49 -4.09
N ALA A 235 -25.21 29.73 -3.12
CA ALA A 235 -25.24 30.97 -2.37
C ALA A 235 -24.83 32.15 -3.25
N GLY A 236 -25.55 33.27 -3.15
CA GLY A 236 -25.29 34.47 -3.94
C GLY A 236 -26.47 35.43 -3.97
N VAL A 237 -26.24 36.64 -4.47
CA VAL A 237 -27.25 37.68 -4.68
C VAL A 237 -27.23 38.08 -6.16
N LEU A 238 -28.39 38.12 -6.81
CA LEU A 238 -28.50 38.60 -8.19
C LEU A 238 -28.55 40.12 -8.25
N GLU A 239 -27.93 40.68 -9.28
CA GLU A 239 -28.10 42.09 -9.69
C GLU A 239 -29.30 42.29 -10.62
N GLU A 240 -29.74 41.22 -11.26
CA GLU A 240 -30.96 41.15 -12.06
C GLU A 240 -31.41 39.69 -12.17
N VAL A 241 -32.73 39.46 -12.19
CA VAL A 241 -33.26 38.16 -12.63
C VAL A 241 -32.99 38.05 -14.12
N THR A 242 -32.20 37.05 -14.51
CA THR A 242 -31.71 36.93 -15.87
C THR A 242 -31.91 35.52 -16.40
N ALA A 243 -31.95 35.40 -17.71
CA ALA A 243 -31.90 34.14 -18.40
C ALA A 243 -30.92 34.24 -19.56
N GLN A 244 -30.26 33.13 -19.85
CA GLN A 244 -29.33 33.04 -20.97
C GLN A 244 -29.63 31.81 -21.82
N THR A 245 -29.47 31.97 -23.13
CA THR A 245 -29.41 30.88 -24.10
C THR A 245 -27.97 30.47 -24.41
N ASP A 246 -27.01 31.35 -24.11
CA ASP A 246 -25.59 31.03 -24.25
C ASP A 246 -25.22 29.90 -23.27
N PRO A 247 -24.37 28.94 -23.67
CA PRO A 247 -24.10 27.77 -22.85
C PRO A 247 -23.45 28.11 -21.51
N LEU A 248 -24.07 27.62 -20.43
CA LEU A 248 -23.51 27.58 -19.09
C LEU A 248 -23.01 26.15 -18.82
N THR A 249 -21.84 26.02 -18.22
CA THR A 249 -21.20 24.74 -17.93
C THR A 249 -20.95 24.60 -16.43
N ILE A 250 -21.33 23.45 -15.88
CA ILE A 250 -21.05 23.05 -14.50
C ILE A 250 -20.10 21.88 -14.54
N THR A 251 -19.03 21.94 -13.76
CA THR A 251 -18.05 20.87 -13.67
C THR A 251 -17.78 20.47 -12.23
N ARG A 252 -17.59 19.18 -12.00
CA ARG A 252 -17.02 18.62 -10.78
C ARG A 252 -15.69 17.98 -11.13
N THR A 253 -14.63 18.45 -10.48
CA THR A 253 -13.26 18.01 -10.70
C THR A 253 -12.71 17.27 -9.50
N VAL A 254 -11.78 16.35 -9.75
CA VAL A 254 -11.00 15.68 -8.72
C VAL A 254 -9.54 16.11 -8.91
N PRO A 255 -8.80 16.47 -7.85
CA PRO A 255 -7.40 16.84 -7.97
C PRO A 255 -6.57 15.74 -8.65
N ASP A 256 -5.53 16.13 -9.38
CA ASP A 256 -4.52 15.19 -9.85
C ASP A 256 -3.64 14.79 -8.65
N LEU A 257 -3.72 13.51 -8.27
CA LEU A 257 -3.07 12.99 -7.07
C LEU A 257 -1.90 12.07 -7.45
N ASP A 258 -0.77 12.25 -6.79
CA ASP A 258 0.39 11.34 -6.92
C ASP A 258 0.12 10.05 -6.16
N PHE A 259 -0.39 10.16 -4.92
CA PHE A 259 -0.74 9.05 -4.05
C PHE A 259 -2.07 9.30 -3.36
N VAL A 260 -2.86 8.24 -3.18
CA VAL A 260 -4.17 8.27 -2.54
C VAL A 260 -4.34 7.13 -1.52
N THR A 261 -5.05 7.41 -0.43
CA THR A 261 -5.51 6.41 0.55
C THR A 261 -6.87 6.81 1.11
N GLU A 262 -7.53 5.89 1.79
CA GLU A 262 -8.78 6.17 2.51
C GLU A 262 -8.53 6.20 4.01
N SER A 263 -9.13 7.16 4.70
CA SER A 263 -9.16 7.22 6.16
C SER A 263 -10.41 7.92 6.64
N ALA A 264 -11.07 7.34 7.64
CA ALA A 264 -12.24 7.91 8.31
C ALA A 264 -13.35 8.35 7.34
N ASN A 265 -13.66 7.50 6.35
CA ASN A 265 -14.68 7.72 5.33
C ASN A 265 -14.39 8.94 4.45
N ARG A 266 -13.10 9.22 4.19
CA ARG A 266 -12.61 10.26 3.28
C ARG A 266 -11.48 9.69 2.45
N LEU A 267 -11.42 10.11 1.19
CA LEU A 267 -10.19 9.98 0.44
C LEU A 267 -9.22 11.07 0.86
N TRP A 268 -7.96 10.67 1.00
CA TRP A 268 -6.84 11.54 1.27
C TRP A 268 -5.81 11.36 0.17
N GLY A 269 -5.26 12.47 -0.32
CA GLY A 269 -4.26 12.41 -1.37
C GLY A 269 -3.32 13.60 -1.34
N CYS A 270 -2.25 13.50 -2.11
CA CYS A 270 -1.26 14.56 -2.21
C CYS A 270 -0.85 14.79 -3.67
N ALA A 271 -0.41 16.01 -3.95
CA ALA A 271 0.12 16.41 -5.24
C ALA A 271 1.43 17.18 -5.04
N SER A 272 2.51 16.67 -5.60
CA SER A 272 3.86 17.25 -5.50
C SER A 272 3.97 18.52 -6.35
N SER A 273 3.28 18.54 -7.50
CA SER A 273 3.24 19.70 -8.42
C SER A 273 2.74 20.98 -7.75
N THR A 274 1.76 20.86 -6.84
CA THR A 274 1.19 21.98 -6.08
C THR A 274 1.65 22.02 -4.62
N ARG A 275 2.40 21.00 -4.17
CA ARG A 275 2.81 20.77 -2.77
C ARG A 275 1.63 20.74 -1.80
N ARG A 276 0.52 20.12 -2.20
CA ARG A 276 -0.73 20.12 -1.43
C ARG A 276 -1.14 18.73 -0.96
N ILE A 277 -1.67 18.69 0.25
CA ILE A 277 -2.47 17.60 0.81
C ILE A 277 -3.94 17.95 0.58
N TYR A 278 -4.72 16.97 0.19
CA TYR A 278 -6.15 17.07 -0.06
C TYR A 278 -6.91 16.00 0.73
N ALA A 279 -8.15 16.31 1.11
CA ALA A 279 -9.14 15.34 1.54
C ALA A 279 -10.47 15.59 0.83
N SER A 280 -11.11 14.53 0.35
CA SER A 280 -12.46 14.59 -0.17
C SER A 280 -13.45 14.96 0.94
N GLN A 281 -14.65 15.37 0.56
CA GLN A 281 -15.79 15.48 1.45
C GLN A 281 -16.08 14.14 2.15
N LEU A 282 -16.63 14.19 3.36
CA LEU A 282 -16.96 13.00 4.16
C LEU A 282 -18.00 12.14 3.42
N GLY A 283 -17.66 10.88 3.18
CA GLY A 283 -18.53 9.89 2.54
C GLY A 283 -18.74 10.09 1.04
N ASN A 284 -18.17 11.14 0.44
CA ASN A 284 -18.32 11.43 -0.99
C ASN A 284 -16.94 11.52 -1.66
N PRO A 285 -16.51 10.49 -2.41
CA PRO A 285 -15.17 10.45 -3.00
C PRO A 285 -15.07 11.34 -4.25
N LYS A 286 -16.19 11.89 -4.73
CA LYS A 286 -16.29 12.72 -5.93
C LYS A 286 -16.11 14.21 -5.62
N SER A 287 -16.31 14.63 -4.38
CA SER A 287 -16.37 16.04 -3.97
C SER A 287 -15.09 16.46 -3.24
N TRP A 288 -14.32 17.37 -3.83
CA TRP A 288 -13.01 17.83 -3.29
C TRP A 288 -12.94 19.35 -3.07
N ASN A 289 -13.96 20.10 -3.51
CA ASN A 289 -14.00 21.56 -3.46
C ASN A 289 -15.21 22.07 -2.64
N ALA A 290 -15.61 21.34 -1.59
CA ALA A 290 -16.71 21.76 -0.71
C ALA A 290 -16.16 22.44 0.56
N PHE A 291 -16.31 23.76 0.69
CA PHE A 291 -15.75 24.59 1.78
C PHE A 291 -16.78 25.54 2.42
N SER A 292 -17.89 25.00 2.92
CA SER A 292 -18.97 25.75 3.58
C SER A 292 -18.80 25.92 5.11
N GLY A 293 -17.65 25.57 5.68
CA GLY A 293 -17.39 25.58 7.13
C GLY A 293 -18.01 24.41 7.89
N LEU A 294 -18.46 23.37 7.20
CA LEU A 294 -19.12 22.20 7.79
C LEU A 294 -18.10 21.14 8.24
N SER A 295 -18.51 20.28 9.17
CA SER A 295 -17.68 19.14 9.60
C SER A 295 -17.45 18.08 8.51
N THR A 296 -18.33 18.07 7.50
CA THR A 296 -18.31 17.13 6.37
C THR A 296 -17.50 17.64 5.18
N ASP A 297 -17.11 18.92 5.16
CA ASP A 297 -16.42 19.59 4.05
C ASP A 297 -15.11 18.94 3.63
N SER A 298 -14.69 19.25 2.41
CA SER A 298 -13.36 18.92 1.89
C SER A 298 -12.25 19.65 2.66
N TYR A 299 -11.01 19.23 2.46
CA TYR A 299 -9.84 19.86 3.08
C TYR A 299 -8.70 19.98 2.07
N ALA A 300 -7.97 21.09 2.10
CA ALA A 300 -6.76 21.25 1.32
C ALA A 300 -5.73 22.10 2.08
N LEU A 301 -4.47 21.66 2.09
CA LEU A 301 -3.38 22.35 2.78
C LEU A 301 -2.10 22.28 1.95
N THR A 302 -1.44 23.42 1.76
CA THR A 302 -0.10 23.46 1.18
C THR A 302 0.95 23.18 2.26
N VAL A 303 1.87 22.25 1.99
CA VAL A 303 3.02 21.99 2.87
C VAL A 303 4.25 22.74 2.37
N GLY A 304 4.96 23.40 3.27
CA GLY A 304 6.17 24.19 2.96
C GLY A 304 7.46 23.37 2.88
N SER A 305 7.38 22.06 3.13
CA SER A 305 8.52 21.15 3.09
C SER A 305 9.08 20.95 1.69
N ASP A 306 10.39 20.79 1.57
CA ASP A 306 11.07 20.46 0.31
C ASP A 306 10.82 19.00 -0.13
N GLY A 307 11.12 18.71 -1.39
CA GLY A 307 11.00 17.38 -2.00
C GLY A 307 9.58 17.00 -2.45
N ASP A 308 9.49 16.01 -3.32
CA ASP A 308 8.22 15.42 -3.76
C ASP A 308 7.65 14.48 -2.69
N PHE A 309 6.34 14.26 -2.72
CA PHE A 309 5.74 13.16 -1.97
C PHE A 309 6.22 11.83 -2.57
N THR A 310 6.30 10.79 -1.73
CA THR A 310 6.75 9.44 -2.13
C THR A 310 5.82 8.33 -1.67
N GLY A 311 4.73 8.66 -0.99
CA GLY A 311 3.70 7.70 -0.60
C GLY A 311 2.69 8.29 0.37
N VAL A 312 1.59 7.57 0.56
CA VAL A 312 0.59 7.89 1.57
C VAL A 312 0.04 6.60 2.18
N ALA A 313 -0.17 6.59 3.49
CA ALA A 313 -0.81 5.47 4.17
C ALA A 313 -1.67 5.95 5.35
N SER A 314 -2.80 5.29 5.54
CA SER A 314 -3.60 5.41 6.75
C SER A 314 -3.10 4.40 7.78
N HIS A 315 -2.68 4.88 8.95
CA HIS A 315 -2.15 4.03 10.02
C HIS A 315 -2.41 4.63 11.40
N LEU A 316 -2.81 3.77 12.35
CA LEU A 316 -3.08 4.13 13.76
C LEU A 316 -3.95 5.40 13.93
N GLY A 317 -5.02 5.51 13.12
CA GLY A 317 -5.97 6.62 13.18
C GLY A 317 -5.46 7.96 12.61
N SER A 318 -4.33 7.94 11.90
CA SER A 318 -3.75 9.11 11.23
C SER A 318 -3.48 8.84 9.76
N VAL A 319 -3.35 9.89 8.97
CA VAL A 319 -2.90 9.79 7.57
C VAL A 319 -1.47 10.29 7.50
N LEU A 320 -0.58 9.44 6.99
CA LEU A 320 0.85 9.68 6.88
C LEU A 320 1.17 9.97 5.41
N PHE A 321 1.66 11.17 5.13
CA PHE A 321 2.19 11.54 3.82
C PHE A 321 3.71 11.54 3.89
N PHE A 322 4.33 10.72 3.06
CA PHE A 322 5.77 10.50 3.08
C PHE A 322 6.47 11.38 2.06
N LYS A 323 7.64 11.86 2.43
CA LYS A 323 8.74 12.27 1.56
C LYS A 323 9.96 11.42 1.94
N GLU A 324 11.05 11.43 1.18
CA GLU A 324 12.21 10.55 1.49
C GLU A 324 12.85 10.85 2.87
N ASP A 325 12.75 12.09 3.36
CA ASP A 325 13.39 12.57 4.59
C ASP A 325 12.41 13.01 5.70
N ARG A 326 11.10 12.82 5.47
CA ARG A 326 10.06 13.36 6.37
C ARG A 326 8.74 12.64 6.24
N ILE A 327 8.00 12.64 7.34
CA ILE A 327 6.63 12.12 7.40
C ILE A 327 5.72 13.23 7.92
N HIS A 328 4.77 13.67 7.09
CA HIS A 328 3.70 14.57 7.50
C HIS A 328 2.54 13.75 8.04
N LYS A 329 2.23 13.91 9.32
CA LYS A 329 1.16 13.19 10.00
C LYS A 329 -0.04 14.11 10.15
N VAL A 330 -1.16 13.73 9.56
CA VAL A 330 -2.44 14.41 9.71
C VAL A 330 -3.30 13.69 10.74
N TYR A 331 -3.84 14.45 11.69
CA TYR A 331 -4.82 13.98 12.67
C TYR A 331 -5.91 15.01 12.88
N GLY A 332 -7.00 14.59 13.52
CA GLY A 332 -8.21 15.35 13.69
C GLY A 332 -9.40 14.59 13.14
N THR A 333 -10.59 15.17 13.26
CA THR A 333 -11.86 14.50 12.93
C THR A 333 -12.70 15.28 11.94
N LYS A 334 -12.36 16.56 11.71
CA LYS A 334 -13.07 17.46 10.79
C LYS A 334 -12.14 18.56 10.26
N PRO A 335 -12.45 19.19 9.11
CA PRO A 335 -11.61 20.21 8.50
C PRO A 335 -11.13 21.31 9.46
N ALA A 336 -12.03 21.84 10.29
CA ALA A 336 -11.70 22.92 11.24
C ALA A 336 -10.71 22.53 12.35
N ASN A 337 -10.45 21.23 12.59
CA ASN A 337 -9.51 20.77 13.60
C ASN A 337 -8.40 19.86 13.06
N TYR A 338 -8.29 19.69 11.74
CA TYR A 338 -7.18 18.94 11.18
C TYR A 338 -5.87 19.67 11.47
N GLN A 339 -4.91 18.92 11.97
CA GLN A 339 -3.57 19.39 12.27
C GLN A 339 -2.57 18.52 11.54
N VAL A 340 -1.52 19.15 11.04
CA VAL A 340 -0.40 18.48 10.38
C VAL A 340 0.84 18.69 11.23
N THR A 341 1.46 17.58 11.63
CA THR A 341 2.74 17.58 12.33
C THR A 341 3.80 16.91 11.47
N ASP A 342 5.01 17.48 11.51
CA ASP A 342 6.14 16.97 10.75
C ASP A 342 7.04 16.13 11.63
N LEU A 343 7.42 14.96 11.12
CA LEU A 343 8.43 14.11 11.72
C LEU A 343 9.63 14.03 10.77
N CYS A 344 10.77 14.57 11.19
CA CYS A 344 12.04 14.43 10.46
C CYS A 344 12.57 13.01 10.67
N ALA A 345 12.33 12.13 9.71
CA ALA A 345 12.64 10.71 9.79
C ALA A 345 12.75 10.10 8.39
N PRO A 346 13.46 8.98 8.22
CA PRO A 346 13.51 8.26 6.93
C PRO A 346 12.10 7.88 6.49
N GLY A 347 11.64 8.46 5.37
CA GLY A 347 10.36 8.11 4.78
C GLY A 347 10.51 7.11 3.64
N VAL A 348 9.46 6.98 2.83
CA VAL A 348 9.41 6.03 1.73
C VAL A 348 10.36 6.47 0.62
N GLY A 349 11.16 5.55 0.10
CA GLY A 349 12.07 5.82 -1.01
C GLY A 349 11.30 6.08 -2.31
N LYS A 350 11.80 6.97 -3.17
CA LYS A 350 11.17 7.25 -4.46
C LYS A 350 11.02 5.97 -5.30
N GLY A 351 9.80 5.68 -5.76
CA GLY A 351 9.47 4.48 -6.52
C GLY A 351 9.15 3.23 -5.66
N SER A 352 9.09 3.40 -4.34
CA SER A 352 8.76 2.35 -3.37
C SER A 352 7.47 2.64 -2.61
N GLU A 353 6.59 3.49 -3.15
CA GLU A 353 5.28 3.81 -2.58
C GLU A 353 4.46 2.55 -2.29
N LYS A 354 4.61 1.52 -3.13
CA LYS A 354 3.92 0.23 -3.00
C LYS A 354 4.50 -0.66 -1.91
N SER A 355 5.60 -0.30 -1.28
CA SER A 355 6.20 -1.05 -0.17
C SER A 355 5.43 -0.90 1.14
N LEU A 356 4.60 0.14 1.26
CA LEU A 356 3.77 0.42 2.43
C LEU A 356 2.80 -0.74 2.67
N ALA A 357 3.00 -1.46 3.78
CA ALA A 357 2.07 -2.50 4.21
C ALA A 357 1.97 -2.55 5.73
N ALA A 358 0.74 -2.56 6.24
CA ALA A 358 0.48 -2.71 7.67
C ALA A 358 0.43 -4.20 8.03
N VAL A 359 1.25 -4.59 9.00
CA VAL A 359 1.20 -5.90 9.66
C VAL A 359 0.85 -5.67 11.12
N GLU A 360 -0.41 -5.96 11.46
CA GLU A 360 -1.01 -5.63 12.75
C GLU A 360 -0.89 -4.12 13.05
N SER A 361 -0.25 -3.73 14.16
CA SER A 361 -0.02 -2.33 14.57
C SER A 361 1.21 -1.66 13.95
N THR A 362 1.94 -2.33 13.05
CA THR A 362 3.23 -1.84 12.54
C THR A 362 3.13 -1.62 11.03
N LEU A 363 3.46 -0.41 10.58
CA LEU A 363 3.54 -0.09 9.16
C LEU A 363 4.99 -0.29 8.68
N PHE A 364 5.18 -1.21 7.74
CA PHE A 364 6.47 -1.47 7.11
C PHE A 364 6.58 -0.76 5.77
N TYR A 365 7.78 -0.28 5.44
CA TYR A 365 8.08 0.31 4.14
C TYR A 365 9.58 0.28 3.82
N GLN A 366 9.89 0.36 2.54
CA GLN A 366 11.26 0.56 2.05
C GLN A 366 11.53 2.07 1.95
N GLY A 367 12.59 2.51 2.64
CA GLY A 367 13.17 3.84 2.54
C GLY A 367 14.52 3.81 1.83
N ARG A 368 15.12 4.98 1.55
CA ARG A 368 16.36 5.10 0.76
C ARG A 368 17.52 4.21 1.24
N ASP A 369 17.64 4.07 2.56
CA ASP A 369 18.80 3.46 3.23
C ASP A 369 18.44 2.14 3.95
N GLY A 370 17.23 1.61 3.77
CA GLY A 370 16.81 0.35 4.41
C GLY A 370 15.31 0.14 4.46
N VAL A 371 14.87 -0.94 5.11
CA VAL A 371 13.46 -1.21 5.42
C VAL A 371 13.17 -0.75 6.83
N TYR A 372 12.08 -0.03 7.02
CA TYR A 372 11.69 0.60 8.27
C TYR A 372 10.36 0.07 8.77
N ALA A 373 10.22 0.06 10.09
CA ALA A 373 8.99 -0.21 10.81
C ALA A 373 8.54 1.06 11.54
N TYR A 374 7.25 1.40 11.45
CA TYR A 374 6.63 2.54 12.10
C TYR A 374 5.46 2.11 12.98
N GLU A 375 5.55 2.44 14.27
CA GLU A 375 4.57 2.08 15.30
C GLU A 375 3.91 3.31 15.96
N GLY A 376 3.98 4.46 15.30
CA GLY A 376 3.33 5.70 15.75
C GLY A 376 4.28 6.82 16.22
N ALA A 377 5.57 6.51 16.39
CA ALA A 377 6.62 7.45 16.83
C ALA A 377 7.76 7.52 15.80
N MET A 378 9.03 7.40 16.21
CA MET A 378 10.16 7.38 15.29
C MET A 378 10.25 6.02 14.59
N PRO A 379 10.35 5.96 13.24
CA PRO A 379 10.60 4.70 12.55
C PRO A 379 12.00 4.18 12.88
N TYR A 380 12.12 2.85 12.96
CA TYR A 380 13.40 2.18 13.17
C TYR A 380 13.66 1.18 12.05
N ARG A 381 14.94 0.95 11.75
CA ARG A 381 15.35 0.06 10.66
C ARG A 381 15.22 -1.40 11.10
N VAL A 382 14.68 -2.24 10.21
CA VAL A 382 14.52 -3.69 10.41
C VAL A 382 15.33 -4.51 9.41
N SER A 383 16.04 -3.86 8.47
CA SER A 383 16.79 -4.54 7.39
C SER A 383 18.27 -4.79 7.68
N GLU A 384 18.72 -4.74 8.94
CA GLU A 384 20.14 -4.97 9.26
C GLU A 384 20.61 -6.37 8.81
N ASP A 385 19.75 -7.37 8.94
CA ASP A 385 20.03 -8.73 8.49
C ASP A 385 20.10 -8.87 6.96
N LEU A 386 19.65 -7.87 6.18
CA LEU A 386 19.75 -7.91 4.72
C LEU A 386 21.14 -7.49 4.20
N GLY A 387 22.04 -7.11 5.10
CA GLY A 387 23.41 -6.73 4.77
C GLY A 387 23.53 -5.32 4.19
N ALA A 388 24.76 -4.98 3.78
CA ALA A 388 25.09 -3.66 3.21
C ALA A 388 24.68 -3.52 1.73
N VAL A 389 23.51 -4.04 1.36
CA VAL A 389 22.96 -3.97 0.01
C VAL A 389 21.97 -2.82 -0.08
N ARG A 390 22.10 -2.00 -1.13
CA ARG A 390 21.13 -0.95 -1.40
C ARG A 390 19.95 -1.53 -2.16
N TYR A 391 18.78 -1.47 -1.53
CA TYR A 391 17.51 -1.87 -2.13
C TYR A 391 16.71 -0.66 -2.58
N HIS A 392 15.90 -0.82 -3.63
CA HIS A 392 14.98 0.19 -4.13
C HIS A 392 13.76 -0.45 -4.84
N SER A 393 12.81 0.38 -5.28
CA SER A 393 11.61 -0.05 -6.00
C SER A 393 10.77 -1.08 -5.24
N GLY A 394 10.58 -0.89 -3.94
CA GLY A 394 9.90 -1.83 -3.05
C GLY A 394 8.41 -1.97 -3.34
N VAL A 395 7.92 -3.22 -3.32
CA VAL A 395 6.50 -3.58 -3.44
C VAL A 395 6.18 -4.55 -2.30
N GLY A 396 5.20 -4.19 -1.48
CA GLY A 396 4.93 -4.79 -0.18
C GLY A 396 3.54 -5.41 -0.09
N GLY A 397 3.44 -6.47 0.70
CA GLY A 397 2.19 -7.16 1.02
C GLY A 397 2.20 -7.66 2.46
N ALA A 398 1.02 -7.88 3.03
CA ALA A 398 0.87 -8.34 4.40
C ALA A 398 -0.06 -9.55 4.47
N SER A 399 0.36 -10.60 5.18
CA SER A 399 -0.49 -11.76 5.47
C SER A 399 0.02 -12.55 6.67
N GLY A 400 -0.89 -12.97 7.56
CA GLY A 400 -0.59 -13.88 8.67
C GLY A 400 0.56 -13.45 9.58
N GLY A 401 0.65 -12.15 9.91
CA GLY A 401 1.74 -11.59 10.74
C GLY A 401 3.07 -11.41 10.01
N ARG A 402 3.08 -11.52 8.67
CA ARG A 402 4.29 -11.41 7.85
C ARG A 402 4.21 -10.27 6.86
N TYR A 403 5.34 -9.61 6.65
CA TYR A 403 5.56 -8.59 5.65
C TYR A 403 6.33 -9.19 4.47
N TYR A 404 5.68 -9.27 3.31
CA TYR A 404 6.27 -9.67 2.05
C TYR A 404 6.82 -8.43 1.35
N LEU A 405 8.06 -8.46 0.88
CA LEU A 405 8.74 -7.34 0.25
C LEU A 405 9.51 -7.79 -0.99
N SER A 406 9.03 -7.39 -2.16
CA SER A 406 9.78 -7.51 -3.42
C SER A 406 10.56 -6.22 -3.69
N VAL A 407 11.89 -6.33 -3.82
CA VAL A 407 12.82 -5.19 -4.01
C VAL A 407 13.86 -5.49 -5.08
N CYS A 408 14.32 -4.43 -5.75
CA CYS A 408 15.50 -4.49 -6.60
C CYS A 408 16.74 -4.17 -5.76
N ALA A 409 17.82 -4.93 -5.96
CA ALA A 409 19.12 -4.72 -5.36
C ALA A 409 20.08 -4.13 -6.39
N GLU A 410 20.84 -3.12 -6.00
CA GLU A 410 21.96 -2.63 -6.80
C GLU A 410 23.12 -3.63 -6.79
N ALA A 411 23.95 -3.59 -7.83
CA ALA A 411 25.17 -4.40 -7.86
C ALA A 411 26.07 -3.97 -6.69
N SER A 412 26.37 -4.92 -5.81
CA SER A 412 27.17 -4.69 -4.61
C SER A 412 28.42 -5.56 -4.65
N PHE A 413 29.48 -5.02 -4.08
CA PHE A 413 30.64 -5.82 -3.73
C PHE A 413 30.34 -6.47 -2.37
N ASP A 414 30.53 -7.77 -2.23
CA ASP A 414 30.57 -8.41 -0.92
C ASP A 414 31.87 -7.93 -0.24
N PRO A 415 31.80 -6.93 0.66
CA PRO A 415 33.01 -6.30 1.20
C PRO A 415 33.79 -7.25 2.11
N TYR A 416 33.21 -8.41 2.42
CA TYR A 416 33.75 -9.39 3.34
C TYR A 416 34.28 -10.63 2.62
N GLY A 417 34.09 -10.72 1.29
CA GLY A 417 34.61 -11.82 0.47
C GLY A 417 34.02 -13.19 0.81
N ILE A 418 32.87 -13.24 1.49
CA ILE A 418 32.27 -14.50 1.97
C ILE A 418 31.74 -15.33 0.80
N SER A 419 31.06 -14.68 -0.14
CA SER A 419 30.60 -15.27 -1.41
C SER A 419 31.66 -15.21 -2.53
N GLY A 420 32.81 -14.59 -2.27
CA GLY A 420 33.94 -14.48 -3.19
C GLY A 420 33.66 -13.74 -4.51
N SER A 421 32.48 -13.13 -4.66
CA SER A 421 31.96 -12.68 -5.96
C SER A 421 31.31 -11.29 -5.84
N ARG A 422 31.45 -10.47 -6.90
CA ARG A 422 30.61 -9.27 -7.07
C ARG A 422 29.17 -9.76 -7.25
N LYS A 423 28.25 -9.36 -6.36
CA LYS A 423 26.84 -9.68 -6.56
C LYS A 423 26.27 -8.76 -7.63
N ALA A 424 25.75 -9.37 -8.70
CA ALA A 424 25.05 -8.65 -9.73
C ALA A 424 23.80 -7.97 -9.15
N ALA A 425 23.37 -6.89 -9.79
CA ALA A 425 22.05 -6.34 -9.52
C ALA A 425 20.99 -7.42 -9.76
N GLY A 426 19.92 -7.41 -8.98
CA GLY A 426 18.92 -8.47 -9.01
C GLY A 426 17.62 -8.07 -8.32
N THR A 427 16.67 -8.99 -8.27
CA THR A 427 15.43 -8.82 -7.52
C THR A 427 15.38 -9.85 -6.39
N HIS A 428 14.78 -9.47 -5.28
CA HIS A 428 14.58 -10.33 -4.13
C HIS A 428 13.15 -10.20 -3.62
N LEU A 429 12.52 -11.33 -3.30
CA LEU A 429 11.31 -11.39 -2.49
C LEU A 429 11.68 -11.87 -1.09
N PHE A 430 11.67 -10.94 -0.14
CA PHE A 430 11.90 -11.20 1.26
C PHE A 430 10.60 -11.29 2.04
N VAL A 431 10.60 -12.06 3.13
CA VAL A 431 9.48 -12.18 4.05
C VAL A 431 9.99 -11.97 5.47
N TYR A 432 9.49 -10.92 6.11
CA TYR A 432 9.74 -10.63 7.51
C TYR A 432 8.60 -11.18 8.35
N ASP A 433 8.91 -12.05 9.30
CA ASP A 433 7.93 -12.56 10.27
C ASP A 433 8.00 -11.70 11.53
N LYS A 434 6.93 -10.95 11.80
CA LYS A 434 6.88 -9.99 12.93
C LYS A 434 6.94 -10.69 14.28
N ARG A 435 6.48 -11.94 14.37
CA ARG A 435 6.48 -12.71 15.64
C ARG A 435 7.89 -13.16 16.01
N THR A 436 8.69 -13.58 15.03
CA THR A 436 10.07 -14.06 15.28
C THR A 436 11.12 -12.99 15.07
N LEU A 437 10.76 -11.87 14.43
CA LEU A 437 11.66 -10.79 14.00
C LEU A 437 12.73 -11.27 13.02
N LEU A 438 12.41 -12.27 12.19
CA LEU A 438 13.36 -12.90 11.28
C LEU A 438 12.99 -12.64 9.82
N TRP A 439 14.01 -12.35 9.02
CA TRP A 439 13.91 -12.33 7.57
C TRP A 439 14.10 -13.72 6.98
N HIS A 440 13.38 -13.98 5.91
CA HIS A 440 13.58 -15.12 5.02
C HIS A 440 13.58 -14.62 3.58
N ARG A 441 14.36 -15.26 2.70
CA ARG A 441 14.32 -14.99 1.27
C ARG A 441 13.57 -16.12 0.58
N GLU A 442 12.47 -15.76 -0.09
CA GLU A 442 11.76 -16.70 -0.95
C GLU A 442 12.50 -16.83 -2.28
N ASP A 443 12.53 -15.83 -3.14
CA ASP A 443 13.18 -16.00 -4.45
C ASP A 443 13.50 -14.63 -5.08
N ALA A 444 13.62 -14.60 -6.41
CA ALA A 444 13.89 -13.41 -7.20
C ALA A 444 12.63 -12.82 -7.86
N VAL A 445 11.42 -13.18 -7.41
CA VAL A 445 10.19 -12.66 -8.02
C VAL A 445 10.09 -11.14 -7.88
N ARG A 446 9.84 -10.49 -9.02
CA ARG A 446 9.51 -9.07 -9.08
C ARG A 446 8.00 -8.88 -9.02
N ALA A 447 7.48 -8.52 -7.85
CA ALA A 447 6.07 -8.16 -7.72
C ALA A 447 5.81 -6.73 -8.22
N LEU A 448 4.67 -6.53 -8.87
CA LEU A 448 4.11 -5.24 -9.30
C LEU A 448 3.02 -4.71 -8.35
N GLY A 449 2.45 -5.59 -7.54
CA GLY A 449 1.48 -5.28 -6.49
C GLY A 449 1.11 -6.53 -5.70
N PHE A 450 0.61 -6.32 -4.48
CA PHE A 450 0.00 -7.36 -3.64
C PHE A 450 -1.45 -7.00 -3.36
N ALA A 451 -2.28 -8.01 -3.13
CA ALA A 451 -3.67 -7.86 -2.74
C ALA A 451 -4.04 -8.95 -1.73
N TYR A 452 -4.59 -8.54 -0.59
CA TYR A 452 -5.08 -9.45 0.44
C TYR A 452 -6.61 -9.43 0.47
N THR A 453 -7.24 -10.59 0.35
CA THR A 453 -8.70 -10.73 0.42
C THR A 453 -9.06 -12.16 0.83
N HIS A 454 -10.15 -12.33 1.58
CA HIS A 454 -10.66 -13.64 1.99
C HIS A 454 -9.60 -14.57 2.60
N GLY A 455 -8.76 -14.05 3.50
CA GLY A 455 -7.74 -14.87 4.17
C GLY A 455 -6.45 -15.11 3.37
N GLU A 456 -6.44 -14.77 2.08
CA GLU A 456 -5.36 -15.13 1.17
C GLU A 456 -4.62 -13.91 0.62
N LEU A 457 -3.33 -14.11 0.34
CA LEU A 457 -2.46 -13.10 -0.27
C LEU A 457 -2.14 -13.47 -1.70
N TYR A 458 -2.40 -12.52 -2.59
CA TYR A 458 -2.11 -12.59 -4.01
C TYR A 458 -1.05 -11.56 -4.40
N PHE A 459 -0.30 -11.84 -5.45
CA PHE A 459 0.61 -10.89 -6.06
C PHE A 459 0.61 -11.01 -7.58
N LEU A 460 0.87 -9.89 -8.24
CA LEU A 460 1.06 -9.82 -9.69
C LEU A 460 2.56 -9.69 -9.96
N ASP A 461 3.17 -10.62 -10.69
CA ASP A 461 4.58 -10.52 -11.03
C ASP A 461 4.83 -9.65 -12.28
N ALA A 462 6.11 -9.33 -12.53
CA ALA A 462 6.54 -8.54 -13.67
C ALA A 462 6.33 -9.22 -15.03
N ASP A 463 6.17 -10.54 -15.03
CA ASP A 463 5.87 -11.35 -16.22
C ASP A 463 4.36 -11.40 -16.51
N GLY A 464 3.54 -10.73 -15.70
CA GLY A 464 2.09 -10.62 -15.86
C GLY A 464 1.30 -11.74 -15.20
N ASN A 465 1.92 -12.65 -14.46
CA ASN A 465 1.20 -13.72 -13.79
C ASN A 465 0.61 -13.26 -12.46
N LEU A 466 -0.67 -13.55 -12.25
CA LEU A 466 -1.34 -13.38 -10.97
C LEU A 466 -1.20 -14.68 -10.16
N TRP A 467 -0.56 -14.59 -9.01
CA TRP A 467 -0.28 -15.71 -8.13
C TRP A 467 -1.02 -15.59 -6.80
N ASN A 468 -1.38 -16.74 -6.24
CA ASN A 468 -1.74 -16.94 -4.85
C ASN A 468 -0.55 -17.55 -4.09
N THR A 469 -0.28 -17.05 -2.88
CA THR A 469 0.89 -17.46 -2.08
C THR A 469 0.77 -18.83 -1.40
N GLU A 470 -0.44 -19.39 -1.31
CA GLU A 470 -0.76 -20.64 -0.58
C GLU A 470 -1.16 -21.80 -1.51
N GLY A 471 -1.03 -21.64 -2.83
CA GLY A 471 -1.33 -22.69 -3.78
C GLY A 471 -2.79 -22.77 -4.24
N ASN A 472 -3.65 -21.86 -3.76
CA ASN A 472 -5.04 -21.82 -4.22
C ASN A 472 -5.12 -21.35 -5.68
N LEU A 473 -5.96 -22.02 -6.48
CA LEU A 473 -6.16 -21.75 -7.90
C LEU A 473 -7.46 -20.97 -8.18
N SER A 474 -8.26 -20.71 -7.16
CA SER A 474 -9.46 -19.88 -7.24
C SER A 474 -9.14 -18.42 -6.89
N LEU A 475 -9.99 -17.50 -7.37
CA LEU A 475 -9.85 -16.05 -7.09
C LEU A 475 -10.22 -15.67 -5.63
N PHE A 476 -10.82 -16.59 -4.87
CA PHE A 476 -11.15 -16.44 -3.46
C PHE A 476 -11.61 -17.79 -2.87
N GLU A 477 -11.45 -17.97 -1.57
CA GLU A 477 -11.88 -19.18 -0.84
C GLU A 477 -13.37 -19.50 -1.08
N GLY A 478 -13.64 -20.73 -1.56
CA GLY A 478 -15.00 -21.19 -1.92
C GLY A 478 -15.51 -20.71 -3.29
N GLY A 479 -14.72 -19.95 -4.05
CA GLY A 479 -15.06 -19.52 -5.40
C GLY A 479 -14.95 -20.67 -6.42
N THR A 480 -15.96 -20.82 -7.27
CA THR A 480 -15.94 -21.77 -8.40
C THR A 480 -15.34 -21.17 -9.67
N ALA A 481 -14.88 -19.91 -9.61
CA ALA A 481 -14.28 -19.20 -10.74
C ALA A 481 -12.82 -19.61 -10.89
N TYR A 482 -12.60 -20.66 -11.68
CA TYR A 482 -11.30 -21.00 -12.23
C TYR A 482 -11.12 -20.29 -13.56
N CYS A 483 -9.89 -19.88 -13.86
CA CYS A 483 -9.50 -19.56 -15.22
C CYS A 483 -8.78 -20.77 -15.82
N ASP A 484 -9.00 -21.03 -17.11
CA ASP A 484 -8.50 -22.23 -17.80
C ASP A 484 -6.97 -22.37 -17.77
N SER A 485 -6.24 -21.31 -17.43
CA SER A 485 -4.79 -21.25 -17.32
C SER A 485 -4.24 -21.44 -15.90
N SER A 486 -5.10 -21.72 -14.90
CA SER A 486 -4.66 -21.87 -13.52
C SER A 486 -3.82 -23.13 -13.31
N VAL A 487 -2.66 -22.99 -12.66
CA VAL A 487 -1.72 -24.11 -12.47
C VAL A 487 -0.98 -23.98 -11.15
N LEU A 488 -0.85 -25.09 -10.43
CA LEU A 488 -0.02 -25.14 -9.23
C LEU A 488 1.46 -25.15 -9.63
N GLU A 489 2.27 -24.37 -8.92
CA GLU A 489 3.73 -24.36 -9.09
C GLU A 489 4.31 -25.77 -8.95
N SER A 490 5.40 -26.07 -9.65
CA SER A 490 6.14 -27.32 -9.46
C SER A 490 6.69 -27.46 -8.03
N PRO A 491 7.11 -28.66 -7.59
CA PRO A 491 7.71 -28.83 -6.27
C PRO A 491 8.85 -27.82 -6.03
N VAL A 492 8.75 -27.07 -4.94
CA VAL A 492 9.63 -25.93 -4.67
C VAL A 492 11.06 -26.41 -4.48
N ALA A 493 11.97 -25.90 -5.32
CA ALA A 493 13.41 -26.06 -5.14
C ALA A 493 13.91 -25.00 -4.15
N TRP A 494 14.70 -25.40 -3.17
CA TRP A 494 15.13 -24.54 -2.08
C TRP A 494 16.60 -24.75 -1.72
N SER A 495 17.22 -23.73 -1.14
CA SER A 495 18.60 -23.81 -0.66
C SER A 495 18.87 -22.87 0.52
N ALA A 496 19.87 -23.20 1.31
CA ALA A 496 20.40 -22.39 2.39
C ALA A 496 21.91 -22.60 2.51
N GLU A 497 22.65 -21.52 2.67
CA GLU A 497 24.08 -21.56 3.03
C GLU A 497 24.25 -20.95 4.42
N THR A 498 24.86 -21.70 5.35
CA THR A 498 25.06 -21.21 6.72
C THR A 498 26.14 -20.14 6.76
N GLY A 499 26.15 -19.36 7.86
CA GLY A 499 27.34 -18.66 8.28
C GLY A 499 28.49 -19.61 8.66
N ASP A 500 29.60 -19.05 9.15
CA ASP A 500 30.76 -19.84 9.58
C ASP A 500 30.48 -20.58 10.89
N LEU A 501 30.49 -21.91 10.83
CA LEU A 501 30.28 -22.79 11.98
C LEU A 501 31.47 -22.83 12.95
N CYS A 502 32.64 -22.41 12.49
CA CYS A 502 33.86 -22.28 13.29
C CYS A 502 34.02 -20.89 13.91
N SER A 503 33.10 -19.95 13.66
CA SER A 503 33.19 -18.59 14.17
C SER A 503 33.25 -18.57 15.70
N GLY A 504 34.20 -17.80 16.23
CA GLY A 504 34.46 -17.69 17.68
C GLY A 504 35.22 -18.85 18.30
N LEU A 505 35.64 -19.87 17.53
CA LEU A 505 36.53 -20.92 18.03
C LEU A 505 37.99 -20.40 18.14
N THR A 506 38.66 -20.77 19.23
CA THR A 506 40.11 -20.54 19.39
C THR A 506 40.90 -21.59 18.63
N GLU A 507 42.18 -21.35 18.32
CA GLU A 507 43.02 -22.28 17.54
C GLU A 507 43.18 -23.68 18.15
N ARG A 508 42.86 -23.82 19.45
CA ARG A 508 42.89 -25.10 20.19
C ARG A 508 41.62 -25.93 19.99
N ARG A 509 40.52 -25.33 19.54
CA ARG A 509 39.21 -25.99 19.39
C ARG A 509 38.91 -26.27 17.92
N TYR A 510 38.31 -27.42 17.66
CA TYR A 510 37.88 -27.80 16.31
C TYR A 510 36.58 -28.59 16.34
N LEU A 511 35.84 -28.57 15.23
CA LEU A 511 34.64 -29.38 15.06
C LEU A 511 35.03 -30.85 14.89
N GLU A 512 34.65 -31.68 15.86
CA GLU A 512 34.89 -33.12 15.86
C GLU A 512 33.74 -33.87 15.18
N ARG A 513 32.49 -33.46 15.45
CA ARG A 513 31.29 -34.04 14.83
C ARG A 513 30.28 -32.97 14.48
N LEU A 514 29.56 -33.20 13.40
CA LEU A 514 28.45 -32.37 12.97
C LEU A 514 27.31 -33.28 12.52
N GLN A 515 26.07 -32.95 12.90
CA GLN A 515 24.91 -33.76 12.53
C GLN A 515 23.72 -32.86 12.21
N LEU A 516 23.18 -32.99 11.01
CA LEU A 516 21.94 -32.32 10.59
C LEU A 516 20.76 -33.27 10.82
N THR A 517 19.73 -32.80 11.50
CA THR A 517 18.47 -33.54 11.69
C THR A 517 17.38 -32.89 10.88
N ALA A 518 16.73 -33.64 10.01
CA ALA A 518 15.67 -33.14 9.14
C ALA A 518 14.49 -34.13 9.06
N ALA A 519 13.27 -33.60 9.01
CA ALA A 519 12.08 -34.37 8.63
C ALA A 519 11.80 -34.17 7.14
N MET A 520 11.53 -35.25 6.42
CA MET A 520 11.29 -35.26 4.98
C MET A 520 9.94 -35.91 4.69
N GLU A 521 9.15 -35.28 3.82
CA GLU A 521 7.90 -35.85 3.29
C GLU A 521 8.16 -36.75 2.07
N PRO A 522 7.21 -37.61 1.66
CA PRO A 522 7.32 -38.39 0.43
C PRO A 522 7.58 -37.51 -0.80
N GLY A 523 8.54 -37.89 -1.64
CA GLY A 523 8.97 -37.16 -2.83
C GLY A 523 9.95 -36.01 -2.56
N ALA A 524 10.32 -35.75 -1.31
CA ALA A 524 11.28 -34.71 -0.98
C ALA A 524 12.73 -35.18 -1.16
N THR A 525 13.58 -34.27 -1.64
CA THR A 525 15.03 -34.48 -1.77
C THR A 525 15.79 -33.56 -0.81
N LEU A 526 16.96 -34.00 -0.36
CA LEU A 526 17.85 -33.25 0.52
C LEU A 526 19.31 -33.57 0.19
N SER A 527 20.09 -32.55 -0.10
CA SER A 527 21.53 -32.60 -0.30
C SER A 527 22.22 -31.67 0.67
N VAL A 528 23.35 -32.12 1.22
CA VAL A 528 24.20 -31.32 2.11
C VAL A 528 25.62 -31.33 1.54
N ALA A 529 26.15 -30.14 1.28
CA ALA A 529 27.52 -29.91 0.87
C ALA A 529 28.28 -29.10 1.92
N VAL A 530 29.59 -29.29 1.98
CA VAL A 530 30.49 -28.66 2.94
C VAL A 530 31.58 -27.90 2.18
N SER A 531 31.90 -26.69 2.63
CA SER A 531 33.09 -25.95 2.20
C SER A 531 33.99 -25.68 3.40
N CYS A 532 35.28 -25.99 3.24
CA CYS A 532 36.33 -25.79 4.24
C CYS A 532 37.30 -24.72 3.74
N ASP A 533 37.61 -23.73 4.56
CA ASP A 533 38.58 -22.66 4.25
C ASP A 533 38.31 -21.95 2.91
N SER A 534 37.02 -21.78 2.59
CA SER A 534 36.53 -21.20 1.32
C SER A 534 36.97 -21.97 0.07
N GLY A 535 37.30 -23.25 0.23
CA GLY A 535 37.55 -24.18 -0.87
C GLY A 535 36.28 -24.61 -1.61
N ALA A 536 36.47 -25.48 -2.61
CA ALA A 536 35.37 -26.04 -3.38
C ALA A 536 34.36 -26.77 -2.48
N TRP A 537 33.09 -26.68 -2.87
CA TRP A 537 32.02 -27.37 -2.17
C TRP A 537 32.05 -28.87 -2.47
N GLU A 538 32.06 -29.68 -1.43
CA GLU A 538 32.05 -31.14 -1.51
C GLU A 538 30.72 -31.68 -0.96
N THR A 539 30.03 -32.53 -1.72
CA THR A 539 28.79 -33.17 -1.25
C THR A 539 29.08 -34.15 -0.13
N ALA A 540 28.51 -33.91 1.05
CA ALA A 540 28.65 -34.76 2.23
C ALA A 540 27.49 -35.76 2.38
N ALA A 541 26.29 -35.41 1.93
CA ALA A 541 25.13 -36.30 1.94
C ALA A 541 24.14 -35.95 0.82
N SER A 542 23.44 -36.97 0.30
CA SER A 542 22.30 -36.81 -0.62
C SER A 542 21.26 -37.88 -0.31
N LEU A 543 20.01 -37.46 -0.16
CA LEU A 543 18.90 -38.27 0.31
C LEU A 543 17.64 -37.95 -0.48
N GLU A 544 16.84 -38.98 -0.71
CA GLU A 544 15.46 -38.89 -1.18
C GLU A 544 14.58 -39.68 -0.20
N SER A 545 13.35 -39.23 0.00
CA SER A 545 12.41 -39.91 0.87
C SER A 545 11.14 -40.30 0.13
N ASN A 546 10.77 -41.58 0.17
CA ASN A 546 9.48 -42.07 -0.34
C ASN A 546 8.42 -42.20 0.77
N THR A 547 8.79 -41.93 2.01
CA THR A 547 7.92 -41.98 3.19
C THR A 547 8.14 -40.75 4.07
N LEU A 548 7.20 -40.45 4.96
CA LEU A 548 7.44 -39.47 6.02
C LEU A 548 8.46 -40.04 7.00
N ARG A 549 9.63 -39.41 7.12
CA ARG A 549 10.67 -39.86 8.05
C ARG A 549 11.51 -38.71 8.60
N THR A 550 12.08 -38.91 9.78
CA THR A 550 13.12 -38.05 10.35
C THR A 550 14.47 -38.73 10.17
N VAL A 551 15.45 -38.01 9.63
CA VAL A 551 16.82 -38.49 9.40
C VAL A 551 17.82 -37.68 10.21
N ALA A 552 18.80 -38.37 10.78
CA ALA A 552 19.99 -37.79 11.38
C ALA A 552 21.16 -38.04 10.43
N ILE A 553 21.72 -36.97 9.88
CA ILE A 553 22.72 -37.00 8.82
C ILE A 553 24.07 -36.67 9.46
N PRO A 554 24.94 -37.67 9.68
CA PRO A 554 26.29 -37.41 10.16
C PRO A 554 27.10 -36.72 9.06
N LEU A 555 27.68 -35.57 9.39
CA LEU A 555 28.59 -34.82 8.53
C LEU A 555 29.98 -34.94 9.17
N LEU A 556 30.95 -35.42 8.41
CA LEU A 556 32.34 -35.58 8.87
C LEU A 556 33.13 -34.30 8.54
N PRO A 557 33.28 -33.36 9.49
CA PRO A 557 34.03 -32.13 9.23
C PRO A 557 35.52 -32.47 9.02
N LYS A 558 36.13 -31.83 8.01
CA LYS A 558 37.60 -31.75 7.93
C LYS A 558 38.07 -30.70 8.92
N ARG A 559 39.32 -30.81 9.39
CA ARG A 559 39.93 -29.75 10.21
C ARG A 559 40.17 -28.53 9.32
N CYS A 560 39.45 -27.45 9.59
CA CYS A 560 39.53 -26.19 8.86
C CYS A 560 39.30 -25.02 9.81
N ARG A 561 39.74 -23.82 9.41
CA ARG A 561 39.51 -22.57 10.15
C ARG A 561 38.10 -22.02 9.88
N LEU A 562 37.60 -22.19 8.66
CA LEU A 562 36.25 -21.79 8.25
C LEU A 562 35.48 -23.03 7.78
N LEU A 563 34.25 -23.22 8.28
CA LEU A 563 33.38 -24.32 7.86
C LEU A 563 31.99 -23.79 7.55
N ARG A 564 31.50 -24.05 6.33
CA ARG A 564 30.15 -23.69 5.90
C ARG A 564 29.40 -24.90 5.36
N LEU A 565 28.09 -24.92 5.59
CA LEU A 565 27.19 -25.89 4.99
C LEU A 565 26.34 -25.23 3.93
N ARG A 566 26.08 -25.97 2.86
CA ARG A 566 25.03 -25.68 1.90
C ARG A 566 24.04 -26.83 1.94
N ILE A 567 22.79 -26.50 2.20
CA ILE A 567 21.68 -27.45 2.34
C ILE A 567 20.68 -27.10 1.24
N SER A 568 20.32 -28.06 0.39
CA SER A 568 19.41 -27.81 -0.72
C SER A 568 18.53 -29.01 -1.01
N GLY A 569 17.40 -28.79 -1.69
CA GLY A 569 16.49 -29.88 -2.01
C GLY A 569 15.28 -29.42 -2.80
N THR A 570 14.35 -30.35 -2.96
CA THR A 570 13.02 -30.12 -3.56
C THR A 570 11.94 -30.72 -2.67
N GLY A 571 10.74 -30.13 -2.69
CA GLY A 571 9.60 -30.60 -1.90
C GLY A 571 9.72 -30.29 -0.41
N THR A 572 8.84 -30.87 0.41
CA THR A 572 8.68 -30.49 1.82
C THR A 572 9.75 -31.14 2.72
N VAL A 573 10.65 -30.31 3.24
CA VAL A 573 11.64 -30.69 4.25
C VAL A 573 11.57 -29.73 5.44
N ARG A 574 11.75 -30.23 6.66
CA ARG A 574 11.88 -29.41 7.87
C ARG A 574 13.25 -29.64 8.49
N LEU A 575 14.10 -28.62 8.55
CA LEU A 575 15.37 -28.68 9.27
C LEU A 575 15.09 -28.49 10.75
N LEU A 576 15.34 -29.52 11.55
CA LEU A 576 14.93 -29.59 12.95
C LEU A 576 16.07 -29.22 13.90
N ALA A 577 17.29 -29.70 13.61
CA ALA A 577 18.44 -29.42 14.46
C ALA A 577 19.76 -29.52 13.72
N LEU A 578 20.74 -28.71 14.13
CA LEU A 578 22.14 -28.84 13.75
C LEU A 578 22.97 -29.03 15.03
N SER A 579 23.45 -30.25 15.26
CA SER A 579 24.28 -30.59 16.42
C SER A 579 25.75 -30.53 16.06
N ARG A 580 26.56 -29.90 16.90
CA ARG A 580 28.01 -29.83 16.80
C ARG A 580 28.67 -30.35 18.07
N GLN A 581 29.80 -31.03 17.89
CA GLN A 581 30.68 -31.47 18.96
C GLN A 581 32.06 -30.87 18.72
N LEU A 582 32.61 -30.20 19.73
CA LEU A 582 33.92 -29.58 19.70
C LEU A 582 34.93 -30.43 20.47
N GLY A 583 36.09 -30.65 19.87
CA GLY A 583 37.25 -31.25 20.52
C GLY A 583 38.30 -30.19 20.86
N GLU A 584 39.13 -30.46 21.87
CA GLU A 584 40.32 -29.66 22.22
C GLU A 584 41.60 -30.39 21.82
N GLY A 585 42.50 -29.69 21.13
CA GLY A 585 43.83 -30.20 20.79
C GLY A 585 44.72 -30.36 22.02
N SER A 586 45.46 -31.48 22.11
CA SER A 586 46.40 -31.73 23.21
C SER A 586 47.72 -30.98 23.01
N GLU A 587 48.26 -30.40 24.10
CA GLU A 587 49.62 -29.85 24.12
C GLU A 587 50.62 -31.00 23.97
N ARG A 588 51.36 -31.04 22.85
CA ARG A 588 52.67 -31.67 22.82
C ARG A 588 53.70 -30.56 23.01
N GLY A 589 54.22 -30.45 24.22
CA GLY A 589 55.44 -29.70 24.54
C GLY A 589 56.69 -30.39 24.00
#